data_AF-A0A2M6GL14-F1
#
_entry.id   AF-A0A2M6GL14-F1
#
_cell.length_a   1.000
_cell.length_b   1.000
_cell.length_c   1.000
_cell.angle_alpha   90.00
_cell.angle_beta   90.00
_cell.angle_gamma   90.00
#
_symmetry.space_group_name_H-M   'P 1'
#
loop_
_entity.id
_entity.type
_entity.pdbx_description
1 polymer ?
#
loop_
_entity_poly.entity_id
_entity_poly.type
_entity_poly.pdbx_seq_one_letter_code
_entity_poly.pdbx_strand_id
1 'polypeptide(L)'
;ILFIAAAGNDGLNTETSTSYPSGYSNANIIAVASITSTGALSSFSNYAATKVDLGAPGSSIYSTLPVSSKGKVASSYGSYSGTSMATPHVSGAVALYASTHAGASAATIKSAILNSVVPTASLSGKCVTGGRLNVSGF
;
A
#
# COMPACT_ATOMS: atom_id res chain seq x y z
N ILE A 1 13.15 -10.74 -4.29
CA ILE A 1 12.59 -9.38 -4.37
C ILE A 1 11.08 -9.48 -4.13
N LEU A 2 10.54 -8.63 -3.27
CA LEU A 2 9.10 -8.42 -3.10
C LEU A 2 8.72 -7.10 -3.77
N PHE A 3 7.67 -7.10 -4.59
CA PHE A 3 7.28 -5.98 -5.43
C PHE A 3 5.99 -5.34 -4.90
N ILE A 4 6.06 -4.10 -4.41
CA ILE A 4 4.90 -3.43 -3.82
C ILE A 4 4.31 -2.48 -4.86
N ALA A 5 3.04 -2.68 -5.22
CA ALA A 5 2.37 -1.99 -6.30
C ALA A 5 1.15 -1.21 -5.80
N ALA A 6 1.01 0.04 -6.25
CA ALA A 6 -0.19 0.84 -5.99
C ALA A 6 -1.38 0.29 -6.79
N ALA A 7 -2.57 0.19 -6.18
CA ALA A 7 -3.77 -0.32 -6.87
C ALA A 7 -4.30 0.62 -7.97
N GLY A 8 -3.98 1.91 -7.90
CA GLY A 8 -4.49 2.96 -8.80
C GLY A 8 -5.54 3.86 -8.12
N ASN A 9 -5.87 4.99 -8.76
CA ASN A 9 -6.55 6.12 -8.12
C ASN A 9 -7.88 6.52 -8.82
N ASP A 10 -8.56 5.57 -9.45
CA ASP A 10 -9.75 5.82 -10.27
C ASP A 10 -11.08 5.50 -9.54
N GLY A 11 -11.01 5.00 -8.31
CA GLY A 11 -12.17 4.56 -7.52
C GLY A 11 -12.85 3.30 -8.08
N LEU A 12 -12.15 2.53 -8.91
CA LEU A 12 -12.70 1.43 -9.68
C LEU A 12 -12.48 0.06 -9.01
N ASN A 13 -13.44 -0.84 -9.24
CA ASN A 13 -13.25 -2.26 -8.99
C ASN A 13 -12.38 -2.88 -10.09
N THR A 14 -11.14 -3.26 -9.79
CA THR A 14 -10.17 -3.77 -10.78
C THR A 14 -10.26 -5.28 -11.00
N GLU A 15 -11.33 -5.93 -10.51
CA GLU A 15 -11.65 -7.31 -10.89
C GLU A 15 -11.90 -7.45 -12.40
N THR A 16 -12.64 -6.50 -12.99
CA THR A 16 -13.04 -6.52 -14.40
C THR A 16 -12.20 -5.59 -15.28
N SER A 17 -11.50 -4.62 -14.69
CA SER A 17 -10.55 -3.73 -15.37
C SER A 17 -9.21 -3.74 -14.63
N THR A 18 -8.34 -4.68 -14.99
CA THR A 18 -7.09 -4.91 -14.29
C THR A 18 -6.17 -3.69 -14.36
N SER A 19 -5.76 -3.18 -13.19
CA SER A 19 -4.70 -2.17 -13.06
C SER A 19 -3.34 -2.85 -13.01
N TYR A 20 -2.41 -2.48 -13.90
CA TYR A 20 -1.04 -3.00 -13.90
C TYR A 20 -0.06 -1.98 -13.31
N PRO A 21 0.98 -2.42 -12.58
CA PRO A 21 1.37 -3.82 -12.35
C PRO A 21 0.63 -4.51 -11.19
N SER A 22 -0.24 -3.82 -10.44
CA SER A 22 -0.88 -4.39 -9.23
C SER A 22 -1.68 -5.68 -9.47
N GLY A 23 -2.28 -5.83 -10.64
CA GLY A 23 -3.12 -6.97 -10.99
C GLY A 23 -2.41 -8.11 -11.72
N TYR A 24 -1.08 -8.08 -11.80
CA TYR A 24 -0.32 -9.27 -12.22
C TYR A 24 -0.47 -10.40 -11.19
N SER A 25 -0.49 -11.65 -11.66
CA SER A 25 -0.64 -12.84 -10.82
C SER A 25 0.67 -13.33 -10.19
N ASN A 26 1.77 -12.60 -10.35
CA ASN A 26 3.06 -12.97 -9.79
C ASN A 26 3.00 -13.02 -8.26
N ALA A 27 3.40 -14.15 -7.68
CA ALA A 27 3.28 -14.40 -6.23
C ALA A 27 4.04 -13.38 -5.37
N ASN A 28 5.07 -12.73 -5.91
CA ASN A 28 5.89 -11.74 -5.22
C ASN A 28 5.36 -10.30 -5.31
N ILE A 29 4.13 -10.07 -5.78
CA ILE A 29 3.50 -8.73 -5.77
C ILE A 29 2.66 -8.56 -4.50
N ILE A 30 2.69 -7.36 -3.90
CA ILE A 30 1.69 -6.89 -2.94
C ILE A 30 1.01 -5.66 -3.53
N ALA A 31 -0.27 -5.76 -3.86
CA ALA A 31 -1.11 -4.68 -4.34
C ALA A 31 -1.77 -3.93 -3.18
N VAL A 32 -1.64 -2.60 -3.17
CA VAL A 32 -1.97 -1.77 -2.01
C VAL A 32 -3.09 -0.78 -2.33
N ALA A 33 -4.22 -0.91 -1.62
CA ALA A 33 -5.28 0.09 -1.58
C ALA A 33 -4.95 1.22 -0.61
N SER A 34 -5.57 2.37 -0.83
CA SER A 34 -5.46 3.56 0.02
C SER A 34 -6.63 3.63 0.99
N ILE A 35 -6.33 3.91 2.27
CA ILE A 35 -7.33 4.28 3.29
C ILE A 35 -7.10 5.69 3.82
N THR A 36 -8.16 6.28 4.36
CA THR A 36 -8.14 7.54 5.10
C THR A 36 -7.68 7.34 6.55
N SER A 37 -7.47 8.44 7.27
CA SER A 37 -7.15 8.42 8.71
C SER A 37 -8.23 7.78 9.58
N THR A 38 -9.49 7.75 9.13
CA THR A 38 -10.60 7.08 9.84
C THR A 38 -10.68 5.58 9.52
N GLY A 39 -9.81 5.08 8.64
CA GLY A 39 -9.82 3.70 8.18
C GLY A 39 -10.76 3.44 7.00
N ALA A 40 -11.51 4.44 6.52
CA ALA A 40 -12.34 4.29 5.33
C ALA A 40 -11.48 4.06 4.08
N LEU A 41 -11.95 3.25 3.13
CA LEU A 41 -11.34 3.18 1.81
C LEU A 41 -11.36 4.59 1.18
N SER A 42 -10.21 5.10 0.74
CA SER A 42 -10.15 6.40 0.08
C SER A 42 -11.05 6.37 -1.16
N SER A 43 -11.83 7.43 -1.39
CA SER A 43 -12.81 7.46 -2.48
C SER A 43 -12.20 7.23 -3.87
N PHE A 44 -10.94 7.61 -4.05
CA PHE A 44 -10.16 7.38 -5.26
C PHE A 44 -9.51 5.99 -5.34
N SER A 45 -9.42 5.23 -4.26
CA SER A 45 -8.66 3.97 -4.28
C SER A 45 -9.33 2.95 -5.19
N ASN A 46 -8.57 2.42 -6.13
CA ASN A 46 -8.95 1.17 -6.78
C ASN A 46 -8.94 0.03 -5.75
N TYR A 47 -9.78 -0.97 -5.99
CA TYR A 47 -9.99 -2.10 -5.09
C TYR A 47 -10.36 -3.37 -5.87
N ALA A 48 -10.11 -4.54 -5.31
CA ALA A 48 -10.50 -5.83 -5.89
C ALA A 48 -10.41 -6.91 -4.81
N ALA A 49 -11.43 -7.77 -4.70
CA ALA A 49 -11.49 -8.82 -3.69
C ALA A 49 -10.37 -9.87 -3.81
N THR A 50 -9.81 -10.04 -5.01
CA THR A 50 -8.83 -11.09 -5.33
C THR A 50 -7.49 -10.56 -5.83
N LYS A 51 -7.41 -9.28 -6.24
CA LYS A 51 -6.21 -8.69 -6.86
C LYS A 51 -5.56 -7.57 -6.05
N VAL A 52 -6.25 -7.03 -5.04
CA VAL A 52 -5.66 -6.06 -4.11
C VAL A 52 -5.46 -6.76 -2.79
N ASP A 53 -4.25 -6.76 -2.23
CA ASP A 53 -3.93 -7.60 -1.08
C ASP A 53 -4.39 -6.97 0.24
N LEU A 54 -4.08 -5.69 0.46
CA LEU A 54 -4.36 -4.98 1.73
C LEU A 54 -4.52 -3.46 1.54
N GLY A 55 -5.05 -2.78 2.56
CA GLY A 55 -5.12 -1.32 2.60
C GLY A 55 -4.04 -0.68 3.49
N ALA A 56 -3.52 0.49 3.10
CA ALA A 56 -2.60 1.26 3.93
C ALA A 56 -2.88 2.77 3.85
N PRO A 57 -2.43 3.59 4.82
CA PRO A 57 -2.70 5.02 4.83
C PRO A 57 -2.23 5.70 3.54
N GLY A 58 -3.17 6.32 2.81
CA GLY A 58 -2.86 6.97 1.53
C GLY A 58 -3.62 8.27 1.27
N SER A 59 -4.47 8.74 2.20
CA SER A 59 -5.07 10.08 2.11
C SER A 59 -4.37 11.07 3.04
N SER A 60 -4.05 12.25 2.51
CA SER A 60 -3.43 13.36 3.24
C SER A 60 -2.12 12.97 3.93
N ILE A 61 -1.26 12.23 3.22
CA ILE A 61 0.03 11.77 3.73
C ILE A 61 1.07 12.87 3.58
N TYR A 62 1.56 13.37 4.71
CA TYR A 62 2.62 14.37 4.78
C TYR A 62 3.99 13.71 4.60
N SER A 63 4.78 14.19 3.65
CA SER A 63 6.12 13.65 3.37
C SER A 63 7.04 14.72 2.77
N THR A 64 8.30 14.36 2.58
CA THR A 64 9.35 15.22 1.99
C THR A 64 9.08 15.48 0.51
N LEU A 65 9.24 16.74 0.08
CA LEU A 65 9.13 17.15 -1.31
C LEU A 65 10.32 18.04 -1.71
N PRO A 66 10.86 17.88 -2.94
CA PRO A 66 11.72 18.90 -3.51
C PRO A 66 10.88 20.11 -3.94
N VAL A 67 11.35 21.33 -3.66
CA VAL A 67 10.77 22.56 -4.20
C VAL A 67 11.80 23.30 -5.04
N SER A 68 11.40 23.72 -6.24
CA SER A 68 12.23 24.49 -7.14
C SER A 68 11.90 25.97 -7.02
N SER A 69 12.88 26.79 -6.64
CA SER A 69 12.75 28.25 -6.60
C SER A 69 14.00 28.90 -7.18
N LYS A 70 13.82 29.78 -8.17
CA LYS A 70 14.91 30.52 -8.85
C LYS A 70 16.06 29.61 -9.34
N GLY A 71 15.73 28.46 -9.93
CA GLY A 71 16.71 27.51 -10.46
C GLY A 71 17.48 26.70 -9.42
N LYS A 72 17.08 26.75 -8.14
CA LYS A 72 17.64 25.92 -7.07
C LYS A 72 16.59 24.94 -6.54
N VAL A 73 17.02 23.72 -6.23
CA VAL A 73 16.19 22.73 -5.52
C VAL A 73 16.46 22.86 -4.03
N ALA A 74 15.41 23.01 -3.23
CA ALA A 74 15.46 23.01 -1.77
C ALA A 74 14.53 21.92 -1.21
N SER A 75 14.81 21.49 0.02
CA SER A 75 13.95 20.54 0.75
C SER A 75 12.73 21.25 1.30
N SER A 76 11.57 20.60 1.19
CA SER A 76 10.32 21.01 1.81
C SER A 76 9.51 19.77 2.21
N TYR A 77 8.30 19.99 2.67
CA TYR A 77 7.32 18.96 2.96
C TYR A 77 5.96 19.36 2.37
N GLY A 78 5.12 18.37 2.10
CA GLY A 78 3.74 18.58 1.67
C GLY A 78 2.90 17.32 1.81
N SER A 79 1.58 17.48 1.67
CA SER A 79 0.63 16.38 1.84
C SER A 79 0.04 15.97 0.50
N TYR A 80 0.25 14.73 0.10
CA TYR A 80 -0.35 14.12 -1.10
C TYR A 80 -1.33 13.01 -0.73
N SER A 81 -2.21 12.68 -1.67
CA SER A 81 -3.15 11.56 -1.56
C SER A 81 -3.04 10.64 -2.76
N GLY A 82 -3.05 9.35 -2.52
CA GLY A 82 -2.99 8.32 -3.56
C GLY A 82 -2.63 6.95 -3.00
N THR A 83 -2.96 5.90 -3.76
CA THR A 83 -2.40 4.57 -3.54
C THR A 83 -0.87 4.58 -3.64
N SER A 84 -0.29 5.52 -4.41
CA SER A 84 1.14 5.82 -4.42
C SER A 84 1.70 6.23 -3.05
N MET A 85 0.89 6.81 -2.16
CA MET A 85 1.27 7.15 -0.78
C MET A 85 1.00 6.01 0.20
N ALA A 86 0.08 5.11 -0.11
CA ALA A 86 -0.14 3.88 0.65
C ALA A 86 1.00 2.85 0.44
N THR A 87 1.45 2.67 -0.80
CA THR A 87 2.55 1.78 -1.19
C THR A 87 3.85 1.93 -0.36
N PRO A 88 4.38 3.13 -0.10
CA PRO A 88 5.60 3.29 0.70
C PRO A 88 5.42 2.90 2.17
N HIS A 89 4.21 2.98 2.75
CA HIS A 89 3.96 2.46 4.10
C HIS A 89 4.16 0.93 4.14
N VAL A 90 3.62 0.22 3.14
CA VAL A 90 3.80 -1.25 3.01
C VAL A 90 5.24 -1.60 2.69
N SER A 91 5.90 -0.82 1.83
CA SER A 91 7.32 -1.02 1.50
C SER A 91 8.22 -0.85 2.73
N GLY A 92 7.95 0.17 3.56
CA GLY A 92 8.63 0.38 4.84
C GLY A 92 8.37 -0.76 5.83
N ALA A 93 7.14 -1.25 5.91
CA ALA A 93 6.78 -2.41 6.75
C ALA A 93 7.51 -3.69 6.33
N VAL A 94 7.61 -3.95 5.02
CA VAL A 94 8.41 -5.04 4.45
C VAL A 94 9.88 -4.91 4.84
N ALA A 95 10.45 -3.72 4.71
CA ALA A 95 11.84 -3.46 5.08
C ALA A 95 12.08 -3.63 6.59
N LEU A 96 11.15 -3.16 7.42
CA LEU A 96 11.20 -3.33 8.87
C LEU A 96 11.21 -4.81 9.26
N TYR A 97 10.27 -5.60 8.72
CA TYR A 97 10.23 -7.04 8.99
C TYR A 97 11.51 -7.74 8.53
N ALA A 98 12.03 -7.40 7.34
CA ALA A 98 13.27 -7.96 6.83
C ALA A 98 14.49 -7.61 7.71
N SER A 99 14.48 -6.45 8.37
CA SER A 99 15.57 -6.03 9.25
C SER A 99 15.67 -6.85 10.55
N THR A 100 14.55 -7.40 11.03
CA THR A 100 14.50 -8.24 12.23
C THR A 100 14.53 -9.75 11.91
N HIS A 101 14.36 -10.12 10.63
CA HIS A 101 14.29 -11.51 10.16
C HIS A 101 15.29 -11.78 9.02
N ALA A 102 16.59 -11.67 9.32
CA ALA A 102 17.65 -11.91 8.35
C ALA A 102 17.51 -13.27 7.66
N GLY A 103 17.57 -13.28 6.32
CA GLY A 103 17.43 -14.49 5.50
C GLY A 103 15.99 -14.91 5.19
N ALA A 104 14.97 -14.20 5.69
CA ALA A 104 13.59 -14.48 5.33
C ALA A 104 13.36 -14.33 3.82
N SER A 105 12.67 -15.31 3.22
CA SER A 105 12.32 -15.26 1.81
C SER A 105 11.27 -14.20 1.51
N ALA A 106 11.18 -13.72 0.27
CA ALA A 106 10.13 -12.78 -0.14
C ALA A 106 8.71 -13.33 0.12
N ALA A 107 8.51 -14.64 -0.03
CA ALA A 107 7.25 -15.30 0.27
C ALA A 107 6.94 -15.27 1.78
N THR A 108 7.93 -15.57 2.62
CA THR A 108 7.81 -15.50 4.08
C THR A 108 7.44 -14.09 4.54
N ILE A 109 8.14 -13.08 4.01
CA ILE A 109 7.85 -11.68 4.33
C ILE A 109 6.45 -11.31 3.88
N LYS A 110 6.06 -11.63 2.64
CA LYS A 110 4.69 -11.38 2.14
C LYS A 110 3.64 -12.00 3.06
N SER A 111 3.78 -13.28 3.40
CA SER A 111 2.83 -13.95 4.31
C SER A 111 2.77 -13.28 5.68
N ALA A 112 3.90 -12.85 6.25
CA ALA A 112 3.91 -12.13 7.51
C ALA A 112 3.16 -10.79 7.43
N ILE A 113 3.39 -10.00 6.38
CA ILE A 113 2.67 -8.73 6.15
C ILE A 113 1.16 -8.96 5.98
N LEU A 114 0.76 -9.95 5.17
CA LEU A 114 -0.66 -10.18 4.87
C LEU A 114 -1.43 -10.81 6.05
N ASN A 115 -0.76 -11.59 6.88
CA ASN A 115 -1.38 -12.24 8.04
C ASN A 115 -1.44 -11.33 9.28
N SER A 116 -0.67 -10.24 9.33
CA SER A 116 -0.64 -9.34 10.49
C SER A 116 -1.73 -8.26 10.48
N VAL A 117 -2.45 -8.10 9.36
CA VAL A 117 -3.39 -6.99 9.14
C VAL A 117 -4.41 -6.84 10.27
N VAL A 118 -4.88 -5.61 10.48
CA VAL A 118 -6.05 -5.37 11.33
C VAL A 118 -7.30 -5.37 10.44
N PRO A 119 -8.29 -6.26 10.67
CA PRO A 119 -9.56 -6.21 9.96
C PRO A 119 -10.17 -4.81 9.98
N THR A 120 -10.58 -4.30 8.83
CA THR A 120 -11.09 -2.93 8.69
C THR A 120 -12.34 -2.97 7.85
N ALA A 121 -13.47 -2.53 8.41
CA ALA A 121 -14.80 -2.78 7.84
C ALA A 121 -14.94 -2.32 6.37
N SER A 122 -14.37 -1.18 5.99
CA SER A 122 -14.41 -0.67 4.61
C SER A 122 -13.54 -1.43 3.61
N LEU A 123 -12.70 -2.36 4.08
CA LEU A 123 -11.85 -3.20 3.24
C LEU A 123 -12.42 -4.62 3.05
N SER A 124 -13.45 -4.98 3.83
CA SER A 124 -14.14 -6.26 3.69
C SER A 124 -14.72 -6.41 2.27
N GLY A 125 -14.33 -7.47 1.56
CA GLY A 125 -14.71 -7.70 0.16
C GLY A 125 -14.12 -6.69 -0.86
N LYS A 126 -13.16 -5.85 -0.45
CA LYS A 126 -12.48 -4.85 -1.29
C LYS A 126 -10.98 -5.14 -1.47
N CYS A 127 -10.44 -6.05 -0.67
CA CYS A 127 -9.09 -6.60 -0.81
C CYS A 127 -9.06 -8.03 -0.25
N VAL A 128 -8.03 -8.80 -0.59
CA VAL A 128 -7.85 -10.22 -0.21
C VAL A 128 -7.91 -10.40 1.30
N THR A 129 -7.18 -9.56 2.04
CA THR A 129 -7.08 -9.69 3.50
C THR A 129 -8.26 -9.08 4.25
N GLY A 130 -9.06 -8.23 3.60
CA GLY A 130 -10.10 -7.43 4.25
C GLY A 130 -9.57 -6.47 5.34
N GLY A 131 -8.26 -6.22 5.38
CA GLY A 131 -7.59 -5.57 6.49
C GLY A 131 -6.57 -4.52 6.07
N ARG A 132 -6.22 -3.67 7.04
CA ARG A 132 -5.20 -2.63 6.89
C ARG A 132 -3.86 -3.09 7.43
N LEU A 133 -2.78 -2.54 6.86
CA LEU A 133 -1.41 -2.76 7.31
C LEU A 133 -1.28 -2.61 8.83
N ASN A 134 -0.54 -3.54 9.45
CA ASN A 134 -0.21 -3.51 10.87
C ASN A 134 1.24 -3.96 11.08
N VAL A 135 2.00 -3.14 11.78
CA VAL A 135 3.43 -3.36 12.04
C VAL A 135 3.74 -3.61 13.52
N SER A 136 2.73 -3.64 14.41
CA SER A 136 2.94 -3.69 15.86
C SER A 136 3.51 -5.02 16.37
N GLY A 137 3.59 -6.05 15.52
CA GLY A 137 4.05 -7.39 15.88
C GLY A 137 5.31 -7.84 15.13
N PHE A 138 6.06 -6.91 14.52
CA PHE A 138 7.28 -7.21 13.77
C PHE A 138 8.54 -7.16 14.63
#